data_AF-A0A0K3CA03-F1
#
_entry.id   AF-A0A0K3CA03-F1
#
_cell.length_a   1.000
_cell.length_b   1.000
_cell.length_c   1.000
_cell.angle_alpha   90.00
_cell.angle_beta   90.00
_cell.angle_gamma   90.00
#
_symmetry.space_group_name_H-M   'P 1'
#
loop_
_entity.id
_entity.type
_entity.pdbx_description
1 polymer ?
#
loop_
_entity_poly.entity_id
_entity_poly.type
_entity_poly.pdbx_seq_one_letter_code
_entity_poly.pdbx_strand_id
1 'polypeptide(L)'
;MAELSDASEEEGSEWEEGEQASWRCGRQLFAGTQLTSRSAKYYDGLHCRQASLLCRLCTGACALNYHRAKFDPAQTDLCECGKQETREHVLLACPLYDEARHSLLQHLWLLKIPTAGQLLDKPLYRNPLLDFLDRTGRFPRLSKALEVEKKEKE
;
A
#
# COMPACT_ATOMS: atom_id res chain seq x y z
N MET A 1 9.68 -67.11 3.19
CA MET A 1 8.47 -66.62 3.87
C MET A 1 8.92 -65.64 4.94
N ALA A 2 8.15 -64.57 5.09
CA ALA A 2 8.45 -63.30 5.76
C ALA A 2 9.08 -63.40 7.16
N GLU A 3 9.77 -62.34 7.59
CA GLU A 3 9.29 -61.44 8.64
C GLU A 3 10.11 -60.13 8.58
N LEU A 4 9.40 -59.00 8.77
CA LEU A 4 9.89 -57.63 8.74
C LEU A 4 10.69 -57.27 9.99
N SER A 5 11.64 -56.35 9.85
CA SER A 5 12.17 -55.49 10.93
C SER A 5 12.83 -54.28 10.26
N ASP A 6 12.74 -53.05 10.74
CA ASP A 6 11.76 -52.32 11.53
C ASP A 6 12.10 -50.85 11.18
N ALA A 7 11.10 -50.04 10.86
CA ALA A 7 11.32 -48.63 10.54
C ALA A 7 11.15 -47.82 11.82
N SER A 8 12.19 -47.11 12.26
CA SER A 8 12.05 -46.01 13.21
C SER A 8 13.21 -45.04 12.98
N GLU A 9 12.92 -43.91 12.34
CA GLU A 9 12.79 -42.60 13.02
C GLU A 9 14.16 -41.94 13.13
N GLU A 10 14.45 -40.98 12.25
CA GLU A 10 15.15 -39.71 12.56
C GLU A 10 14.96 -38.74 11.37
N GLU A 11 13.71 -38.35 11.07
CA GLU A 11 13.44 -37.17 10.24
C GLU A 11 12.57 -36.22 11.05
N GLY A 12 13.21 -35.38 11.85
CA GLY A 12 12.48 -34.46 12.70
C GLY A 12 13.37 -33.50 13.46
N SER A 13 14.26 -32.76 12.80
CA SER A 13 14.92 -31.60 13.44
C SER A 13 15.59 -30.59 12.49
N GLU A 14 15.52 -30.71 11.16
CA GLU A 14 16.23 -29.76 10.27
C GLU A 14 15.47 -28.45 10.02
N TRP A 15 14.15 -28.43 10.24
CA TRP A 15 13.32 -27.27 9.90
C TRP A 15 13.28 -26.17 10.98
N GLU A 16 13.59 -26.48 12.24
CA GLU A 16 13.47 -25.51 13.36
C GLU A 16 14.71 -24.61 13.55
N GLU A 17 15.90 -25.03 13.09
CA GLU A 17 17.11 -24.21 13.15
C GLU A 17 17.15 -23.12 12.08
N GLY A 18 16.52 -23.37 10.92
CA GLY A 18 16.41 -22.40 9.83
C GLY A 18 15.55 -21.18 10.16
N GLU A 19 14.49 -21.35 10.97
CA GLU A 19 13.61 -20.26 11.39
C GLU A 19 14.30 -19.31 12.39
N GLN A 20 15.13 -19.83 13.29
CA GLN A 20 15.86 -19.02 14.26
C GLN A 20 17.02 -18.25 13.63
N ALA A 21 17.68 -18.80 12.61
CA ALA A 21 18.69 -18.10 11.83
C ALA A 21 18.08 -17.01 10.93
N SER A 22 16.90 -17.27 10.34
CA SER A 22 16.13 -16.31 9.54
C SER A 22 15.79 -15.02 10.31
N TRP A 23 15.50 -15.12 11.61
CA TRP A 23 15.18 -13.97 12.46
C TRP A 23 16.40 -13.10 12.83
N ARG A 24 17.63 -13.64 12.78
CA ARG A 24 18.86 -12.87 13.07
C ARG A 24 19.53 -12.28 11.83
N CYS A 25 19.18 -12.75 10.65
CA CYS A 25 19.59 -12.16 9.38
C CYS A 25 18.71 -10.95 9.06
N GLY A 26 18.82 -9.89 9.87
CA GLY A 26 18.41 -8.56 9.45
C GLY A 26 19.08 -8.29 8.11
N ARG A 27 18.28 -8.23 7.04
CA ARG A 27 18.75 -8.06 5.66
C ARG A 27 19.62 -6.80 5.60
N GLN A 28 20.93 -6.95 5.69
CA GLN A 28 21.86 -5.93 5.25
C GLN A 28 21.78 -5.93 3.72
N LEU A 29 20.77 -5.22 3.22
CA LEU A 29 20.74 -4.85 1.82
C LEU A 29 21.99 -4.00 1.61
N PHE A 30 22.87 -4.48 0.73
CA PHE A 30 24.03 -3.74 0.23
C PHE A 30 23.70 -2.26 0.16
N ALA A 31 24.57 -1.39 0.69
CA ALA A 31 24.53 0.04 0.48
C ALA A 31 24.79 0.31 -1.02
N GLY A 32 23.77 0.02 -1.83
CA GLY A 32 23.77 0.23 -3.25
C GLY A 32 23.95 1.72 -3.49
N THR A 33 24.87 2.04 -4.37
CA THR A 33 25.10 3.33 -5.00
C THR A 33 23.80 4.12 -5.07
N GLN A 34 23.83 5.42 -4.71
CA GLN A 34 22.67 6.31 -4.77
C GLN A 34 22.12 6.41 -6.19
N LEU A 35 21.34 5.42 -6.60
CA LEU A 35 20.52 5.49 -7.77
C LEU A 35 19.37 6.41 -7.35
N THR A 36 19.50 7.71 -7.65
CA THR A 36 18.39 8.66 -7.52
C THR A 36 17.36 8.36 -8.61
N SER A 37 16.79 7.16 -8.54
CA SER A 37 15.75 6.71 -9.45
C SER A 37 14.60 7.71 -9.39
N ARG A 38 13.87 7.86 -10.50
CA ARG A 38 12.70 8.75 -10.55
C ARG A 38 11.71 8.43 -9.41
N SER A 39 11.61 7.16 -9.02
CA SER A 39 10.81 6.73 -7.86
C SER A 39 11.39 7.20 -6.53
N ALA A 40 12.70 7.14 -6.31
CA ALA A 40 13.33 7.66 -5.09
C ALA A 40 13.03 9.16 -4.91
N LYS A 41 13.14 9.96 -5.99
CA LYS A 41 12.78 11.39 -5.97
C LYS A 41 11.28 11.61 -5.73
N TYR A 42 10.42 10.74 -6.30
CA TYR A 42 8.98 10.85 -6.12
C TYR A 42 8.55 10.60 -4.66
N TYR A 43 9.19 9.66 -3.96
CA TYR A 43 8.84 9.33 -2.56
C TYR A 43 9.68 10.08 -1.52
N ASP A 44 10.59 10.95 -1.94
CA ASP A 44 11.48 11.68 -1.04
C ASP A 44 10.71 12.55 -0.04
N GLY A 45 11.09 12.48 1.24
CA GLY A 45 10.43 13.17 2.34
C GLY A 45 9.04 12.62 2.74
N LEU A 46 8.57 11.51 2.16
CA LEU A 46 7.36 10.83 2.63
C LEU A 46 7.65 9.82 3.73
N HIS A 47 6.71 9.66 4.65
CA HIS A 47 6.77 8.54 5.58
C HIS A 47 6.66 7.21 4.82
N CYS A 48 7.38 6.17 5.28
CA CYS A 48 7.44 4.85 4.64
C CYS A 48 6.03 4.30 4.31
N ARG A 49 5.06 4.53 5.19
CA ARG A 49 3.66 4.09 4.99
C ARG A 49 2.95 4.85 3.86
N GLN A 50 3.16 6.16 3.75
CA GLN A 50 2.59 6.98 2.68
C GLN A 50 3.19 6.56 1.34
N ALA A 51 4.52 6.43 1.26
CA ALA A 51 5.22 5.96 0.07
C ALA A 51 4.73 4.57 -0.37
N SER A 52 4.60 3.64 0.58
CA SER A 52 4.10 2.29 0.32
C SER A 52 2.65 2.26 -0.14
N LEU A 53 1.80 3.17 0.34
CA LEU A 53 0.43 3.27 -0.15
C LEU A 53 0.39 3.80 -1.58
N LEU A 54 1.08 4.91 -1.85
CA LEU A 54 1.12 5.51 -3.19
C LEU A 54 1.67 4.52 -4.22
N CYS A 55 2.75 3.81 -3.89
CA CYS A 55 3.31 2.77 -4.76
C CYS A 55 2.28 1.65 -5.07
N ARG A 56 1.53 1.20 -4.08
CA ARG A 56 0.45 0.21 -4.26
C ARG A 56 -0.71 0.74 -5.09
N LEU A 57 -1.07 2.02 -4.94
CA LEU A 57 -2.10 2.65 -5.77
C LEU A 57 -1.62 2.82 -7.23
N CYS A 58 -0.36 3.18 -7.45
CA CYS A 58 0.26 3.27 -8.78
C CYS A 58 0.21 1.93 -9.52
N THR A 59 0.52 0.84 -8.80
CA THR A 59 0.56 -0.53 -9.36
C THR A 59 -0.79 -1.23 -9.37
N GLY A 60 -1.78 -0.70 -8.64
CA GLY A 60 -3.10 -1.35 -8.46
C GLY A 60 -3.09 -2.48 -7.43
N ALA A 61 -1.93 -2.83 -6.86
CA ALA A 61 -1.76 -3.83 -5.81
C ALA A 61 -2.13 -3.26 -4.41
N CYS A 62 -3.33 -2.72 -4.30
CA CYS A 62 -3.78 -1.93 -3.16
C CYS A 62 -4.95 -2.59 -2.42
N ALA A 63 -5.29 -2.06 -1.25
CA ALA A 63 -6.34 -2.60 -0.38
C ALA A 63 -7.78 -2.22 -0.82
N LEU A 64 -7.97 -1.88 -2.09
CA LEU A 64 -9.28 -1.63 -2.68
C LEU A 64 -9.99 -2.96 -2.98
N ASN A 65 -11.31 -2.96 -2.87
CA ASN A 65 -12.13 -4.16 -2.93
C ASN A 65 -11.96 -4.91 -4.25
N TYR A 66 -11.79 -4.22 -5.38
CA TYR A 66 -11.50 -4.87 -6.66
C TYR A 66 -10.24 -5.74 -6.64
N HIS A 67 -9.15 -5.24 -6.03
CA HIS A 67 -7.92 -6.03 -5.94
C HIS A 67 -8.07 -7.16 -4.92
N ARG A 68 -8.76 -6.91 -3.80
CA ARG A 68 -8.97 -7.90 -2.73
C ARG A 68 -9.83 -9.09 -3.16
N ALA A 69 -10.90 -8.84 -3.92
CA ALA A 69 -11.82 -9.88 -4.40
C ALA A 69 -11.14 -10.93 -5.30
N LYS A 70 -9.96 -10.63 -5.86
CA LYS A 70 -9.16 -11.60 -6.63
C LYS A 70 -8.60 -12.73 -5.77
N PHE A 71 -8.40 -12.48 -4.49
CA PHE A 71 -7.76 -13.42 -3.56
C PHE A 71 -8.74 -13.96 -2.52
N ASP A 72 -9.82 -13.23 -2.24
CA ASP A 72 -10.84 -13.62 -1.27
C ASP A 72 -12.21 -13.66 -1.94
N PRO A 73 -12.74 -14.87 -2.24
CA PRO A 73 -14.06 -15.04 -2.85
C PRO A 73 -15.22 -14.56 -1.97
N ALA A 74 -15.02 -14.45 -0.65
CA ALA A 74 -16.05 -13.94 0.25
C ALA A 74 -16.14 -12.39 0.20
N GLN A 75 -15.13 -11.73 -0.36
CA GLN A 75 -15.06 -10.28 -0.44
C GLN A 75 -15.73 -9.77 -1.73
N THR A 76 -16.67 -8.84 -1.59
CA THR A 76 -17.25 -8.12 -2.74
C THR A 76 -16.24 -7.17 -3.36
N ASP A 77 -16.25 -7.00 -4.67
CA ASP A 77 -15.44 -6.01 -5.39
C ASP A 77 -16.05 -4.59 -5.39
N LEU A 78 -17.25 -4.44 -4.83
CA LEU A 78 -18.02 -3.20 -4.81
C LEU A 78 -17.57 -2.23 -3.71
N CYS A 79 -17.65 -0.95 -4.02
CA CYS A 79 -17.59 0.16 -3.09
C CYS A 79 -18.94 0.32 -2.38
N GLU A 80 -18.96 1.02 -1.25
CA GLU A 80 -20.18 1.37 -0.52
C GLU A 80 -21.20 2.14 -1.38
N CYS A 81 -20.74 2.86 -2.41
CA CYS A 81 -21.63 3.52 -3.36
C CYS A 81 -22.26 2.58 -4.41
N GLY A 82 -21.97 1.27 -4.36
CA GLY A 82 -22.50 0.24 -5.26
C GLY A 82 -21.79 0.07 -6.60
N LYS A 83 -20.71 0.80 -6.88
CA LYS A 83 -19.86 0.61 -8.08
C LYS A 83 -18.61 -0.18 -7.73
N GLN A 84 -18.01 -0.84 -8.71
CA GLN A 84 -16.74 -1.56 -8.53
C GLN A 84 -15.63 -0.64 -8.00
N GLU A 85 -14.99 -1.03 -6.90
CA GLU A 85 -14.02 -0.21 -6.19
C GLU A 85 -12.62 -0.31 -6.82
N THR A 86 -12.44 0.36 -7.96
CA THR A 86 -11.14 0.54 -8.60
C THR A 86 -10.45 1.81 -8.14
N ARG A 87 -9.15 1.96 -8.44
CA ARG A 87 -8.44 3.22 -8.15
C ARG A 87 -9.05 4.40 -8.93
N GLU A 88 -9.48 4.16 -10.16
CA GLU A 88 -10.14 5.16 -11.01
C GLU A 88 -11.46 5.57 -10.38
N HIS A 89 -12.22 4.61 -9.86
CA HIS A 89 -13.45 4.89 -9.14
C HIS A 89 -13.20 5.79 -7.93
N VAL A 90 -12.33 5.38 -7.02
CA VAL A 90 -12.05 6.14 -5.79
C VAL A 90 -11.53 7.54 -6.08
N LEU A 91 -10.55 7.68 -6.99
CA LEU A 91 -9.90 8.96 -7.27
C LEU A 91 -10.79 9.90 -8.09
N LEU A 92 -11.54 9.39 -9.07
CA LEU A 92 -12.14 10.24 -10.11
C LEU A 92 -13.68 10.26 -10.11
N ALA A 93 -14.35 9.23 -9.59
CA ALA A 93 -15.78 9.04 -9.87
C ALA A 93 -16.65 8.70 -8.65
N CYS A 94 -16.08 8.32 -7.51
CA CYS A 94 -16.85 7.87 -6.35
C CYS A 94 -17.61 9.06 -5.73
N PRO A 95 -18.96 9.02 -5.66
CA PRO A 95 -19.74 10.14 -5.15
C PRO A 95 -19.52 10.38 -3.64
N LEU A 96 -19.16 9.32 -2.89
CA LEU A 96 -18.85 9.43 -1.47
C LEU A 96 -17.65 10.34 -1.17
N TYR A 97 -16.79 10.53 -2.18
CA TYR A 97 -15.57 11.33 -2.04
C TYR A 97 -15.63 12.63 -2.87
N ASP A 98 -16.83 13.09 -3.26
CA ASP A 98 -17.00 14.31 -4.06
C ASP A 98 -16.44 15.54 -3.35
N GLU A 99 -16.72 15.72 -2.06
CA GLU A 99 -16.23 16.85 -1.27
C GLU A 99 -14.70 16.85 -1.17
N ALA A 100 -14.11 15.69 -0.87
CA ALA A 100 -12.66 15.52 -0.80
C ALA A 100 -12.02 15.79 -2.17
N ARG A 101 -12.62 15.28 -3.26
CA ARG A 101 -12.15 15.49 -4.63
C ARG A 101 -12.27 16.96 -5.04
N HIS A 102 -13.34 17.64 -4.66
CA HIS A 102 -13.50 19.06 -4.92
C HIS A 102 -12.37 19.86 -4.26
N SER A 103 -12.05 19.57 -3.00
CA SER A 103 -10.93 20.21 -2.30
C SER A 103 -9.58 19.90 -2.96
N LEU A 104 -9.37 18.67 -3.44
CA LEU A 104 -8.16 18.31 -4.19
C LEU A 104 -8.02 19.14 -5.47
N LEU A 105 -9.07 19.21 -6.27
CA LEU A 105 -9.05 19.94 -7.55
C LEU A 105 -8.90 21.45 -7.34
N GLN A 106 -9.53 22.01 -6.31
CA GLN A 106 -9.32 23.38 -5.88
C GLN A 106 -7.86 23.64 -5.49
N HIS A 107 -7.24 22.75 -4.71
CA HIS A 107 -5.85 22.89 -4.31
C HIS A 107 -4.89 22.83 -5.52
N LEU A 108 -5.20 21.97 -6.49
CA LEU A 108 -4.39 21.84 -7.70
C LEU A 108 -4.70 22.92 -8.76
N TRP A 109 -5.70 23.77 -8.51
CA TRP A 109 -6.19 24.80 -9.45
C TRP A 109 -6.53 24.21 -10.83
N LEU A 110 -7.00 22.95 -10.86
CA LEU A 110 -7.25 22.22 -12.10
C LEU A 110 -8.68 22.42 -12.57
N LEU A 111 -8.83 23.00 -13.76
CA LEU A 111 -10.12 23.11 -14.46
C LEU A 111 -10.56 21.78 -15.08
N LYS A 112 -9.63 20.84 -15.29
CA LYS A 112 -9.90 19.51 -15.85
C LYS A 112 -9.41 18.44 -14.90
N ILE A 113 -10.25 17.44 -14.68
CA ILE A 113 -9.90 16.28 -13.86
C ILE A 113 -8.84 15.46 -14.61
N PRO A 114 -7.62 15.31 -14.05
CA PRO A 114 -6.57 14.49 -14.66
C PRO A 114 -6.91 12.99 -14.57
N THR A 115 -6.21 12.17 -15.34
CA THR A 115 -6.34 10.71 -15.21
C THR A 115 -5.77 10.23 -13.88
N ALA A 116 -6.21 9.06 -13.40
CA ALA A 116 -5.71 8.48 -12.15
C ALA A 116 -4.19 8.28 -12.17
N GLY A 117 -3.64 7.86 -13.32
CA GLY A 117 -2.19 7.76 -13.51
C GLY A 117 -1.48 9.10 -13.41
N GLN A 118 -2.04 10.18 -13.98
CA GLN A 118 -1.47 11.53 -13.88
C GLN A 118 -1.52 12.08 -12.45
N LEU A 119 -2.57 11.77 -11.67
CA LEU A 119 -2.64 12.10 -10.25
C LEU A 119 -1.52 11.44 -9.46
N LEU A 120 -1.24 10.18 -9.78
CA LEU A 120 -0.31 9.34 -9.05
C LEU A 120 1.16 9.52 -9.51
N ASP A 121 1.43 9.97 -10.74
CA ASP A 121 2.79 10.07 -11.27
C ASP A 121 3.47 11.44 -10.99
N LYS A 122 2.69 12.52 -10.84
CA LYS A 122 3.26 13.87 -10.70
C LYS A 122 3.60 14.20 -9.24
N PRO A 123 4.87 14.52 -8.91
CA PRO A 123 5.27 14.89 -7.54
C PRO A 123 4.51 16.09 -6.98
N LEU A 124 4.12 17.04 -7.83
CA LEU A 124 3.35 18.23 -7.43
C LEU A 124 2.00 17.89 -6.81
N TYR A 125 1.39 16.76 -7.20
CA TYR A 125 0.06 16.36 -6.74
C TYR A 125 0.12 15.47 -5.50
N ARG A 126 1.32 15.02 -5.12
CA ARG A 126 1.56 14.01 -4.09
C ARG A 126 0.98 14.37 -2.73
N ASN A 127 1.30 15.56 -2.22
CA ASN A 127 0.84 15.97 -0.87
C ASN A 127 -0.67 16.26 -0.86
N PRO A 128 -1.24 17.03 -1.81
CA PRO A 128 -2.70 17.20 -1.90
C PRO A 128 -3.44 15.87 -2.07
N LEU A 129 -2.86 14.91 -2.80
CA LEU A 129 -3.42 13.58 -2.96
C LEU A 129 -3.42 12.78 -1.65
N LEU A 130 -2.36 12.90 -0.83
CA LEU A 130 -2.34 12.28 0.50
C LEU A 130 -3.42 12.88 1.39
N ASP A 131 -3.58 14.21 1.40
CA ASP A 131 -4.66 14.88 2.15
C ASP A 131 -6.05 14.41 1.68
N PHE A 132 -6.24 14.24 0.38
CA PHE A 132 -7.46 13.65 -0.18
C PHE A 132 -7.68 12.23 0.37
N LEU A 133 -6.67 11.36 0.30
CA LEU A 133 -6.77 9.97 0.76
C LEU A 133 -7.05 9.88 2.26
N ASP A 134 -6.47 10.78 3.06
CA ASP A 134 -6.76 10.88 4.49
C ASP A 134 -8.22 11.28 4.75
N ARG A 135 -8.75 12.27 4.02
CA ARG A 135 -10.16 12.71 4.13
C ARG A 135 -11.15 11.63 3.71
N THR A 136 -10.80 10.75 2.78
CA THR A 136 -11.70 9.64 2.40
C THR A 136 -11.93 8.64 3.53
N GLY A 137 -11.06 8.59 4.55
CA GLY A 137 -11.12 7.60 5.63
C GLY A 137 -10.87 6.14 5.18
N ARG A 138 -10.72 5.91 3.88
CA ARG A 138 -10.62 4.56 3.29
C ARG A 138 -9.33 3.84 3.69
N PHE A 139 -8.29 4.61 4.00
CA PHE A 139 -6.95 4.13 4.34
C PHE A 139 -6.58 4.51 5.78
N PRO A 140 -7.11 3.80 6.80
CA PRO A 140 -7.03 4.19 8.21
C PRO A 140 -5.60 4.24 8.80
N ARG A 141 -4.60 3.76 8.07
CA ARG A 141 -3.18 3.75 8.49
C ARG A 141 -2.39 4.95 7.96
N LEU A 142 -2.99 5.81 7.14
CA LEU A 142 -2.37 7.05 6.68
C LEU A 142 -2.34 8.11 7.79
N SER A 143 -3.51 8.39 8.38
CA SER A 143 -3.71 9.51 9.32
C SER A 143 -2.98 9.31 10.64
N LYS A 144 -2.86 8.05 11.10
CA LYS A 144 -2.10 7.69 12.31
C LYS A 144 -0.60 8.03 12.22
N ALA A 145 -0.04 8.18 11.01
CA ALA A 145 1.36 8.55 10.86
C ALA A 145 1.61 10.03 11.24
N LEU A 146 0.63 10.91 11.03
CA LEU A 146 0.74 12.34 11.34
C LEU A 146 0.64 12.63 12.84
N GLU A 147 -0.04 11.78 13.60
CA GLU A 147 -0.22 11.96 15.05
C GLU A 147 0.99 11.49 15.87
N VAL A 148 1.74 10.50 15.38
CA VAL A 148 2.94 9.99 16.07
C VAL A 148 4.04 11.06 16.10
N GLU A 149 4.21 11.83 15.01
CA GLU A 149 5.22 12.89 14.97
C GLU A 149 4.86 14.13 15.82
N LYS A 150 3.57 14.41 16.05
CA LYS A 150 3.16 15.49 16.95
C LYS A 150 3.50 15.17 18.42
N LYS A 151 3.45 13.89 18.79
CA LYS A 151 3.80 13.44 20.15
C LYS A 151 5.30 13.29 20.40
N GLU A 152 6.13 13.16 19.37
CA GLU A 152 7.60 13.11 19.53
C GLU A 152 8.27 14.50 19.55
N LYS A 153 7.50 15.57 19.31
CA LYS A 153 7.98 16.97 19.34
C LYS A 153 7.45 17.78 20.53
N GLU A 154 6.74 17.15 21.45
CA GLU A 154 6.26 17.72 22.72
C GLU A 154 6.91 16.97 23.88
#